data_AF-A0A9E0ZMB6-F1
#
_entry.id   AF-A0A9E0ZMB6-F1
#
_cell.length_a   1.000
_cell.length_b   1.000
_cell.length_c   1.000
_cell.angle_alpha   90.00
_cell.angle_beta   90.00
_cell.angle_gamma   90.00
#
_symmetry.space_group_name_H-M   'P 1'
#
loop_
_entity.id
_entity.type
_entity.pdbx_description
1 polymer ?
#
loop_
_entity_poly.entity_id
_entity_poly.type
_entity_poly.pdbx_seq_one_letter_code
_entity_poly.pdbx_strand_id
1 'polypeptide(L)'
;MSDRNASASAFGWDFQTNSAILLMLENIKDAKRVRVEGADEDIEITLQDQTKLYAQAKAVEKPDDTSHVIDKLTKALETLSDAAKKGDGSLFTYVTNSSNPFNNQRTLSYFTGRTHLDFDELPTAAQKKINEIIQNNGYTALDVHKLDVRVIPFYGNDLKNRYKEIQACVNEFLAEVNVDVQGINTEIMEIWQKDLFQNATQSDTAISISKEKMIWPLIVLVVDKTAANDYKKDFNDDEIGEIERKYKMIINQNTMSYDMISRVLSDHRKSKKAQKQFVADHWNDYLDIVHTIDADDDTKESLVKIILYRILTQRQYIRGIKRGANL
;
A
#
# COMPACT_ATOMS: atom_id res chain seq x y z
N MET A 1 -21.57 31.84 5.85
CA MET A 1 -20.66 31.73 7.01
C MET A 1 -19.62 30.68 6.62
N SER A 2 -18.34 31.03 6.66
CA SER A 2 -17.26 30.11 6.30
C SER A 2 -17.24 28.96 7.30
N ASP A 3 -17.46 27.74 6.82
CA ASP A 3 -17.26 26.54 7.63
C ASP A 3 -15.77 26.49 8.02
N ARG A 4 -15.46 26.78 9.29
CA ARG A 4 -14.08 26.76 9.81
C ARG A 4 -13.61 25.35 10.15
N ASN A 5 -14.49 24.36 10.00
CA ASN A 5 -14.21 22.97 10.29
C ASN A 5 -13.59 22.29 9.06
N ALA A 6 -12.29 21.97 9.14
CA ALA A 6 -11.56 21.27 8.09
C ALA A 6 -11.74 19.74 8.10
N SER A 7 -12.66 19.20 8.93
CA SER A 7 -12.91 17.75 9.01
C SER A 7 -13.30 17.13 7.66
N ALA A 8 -14.01 17.88 6.83
CA ALA A 8 -14.40 17.47 5.48
C ALA A 8 -13.17 17.20 4.59
N SER A 9 -12.20 18.10 4.63
CA SER A 9 -10.94 17.96 3.89
C SER A 9 -10.12 16.80 4.43
N ALA A 10 -10.00 16.68 5.76
CA ALA A 10 -9.29 15.57 6.38
C ALA A 10 -9.91 14.21 6.04
N PHE A 11 -11.25 14.11 6.00
CA PHE A 11 -11.96 12.91 5.57
C PHE A 11 -11.69 12.58 4.09
N GLY A 12 -11.64 13.59 3.22
CA GLY A 12 -11.26 13.43 1.82
C GLY A 12 -9.86 12.84 1.65
N TRP A 13 -8.86 13.37 2.37
CA TRP A 13 -7.48 12.88 2.32
C TRP A 13 -7.34 11.47 2.91
N ASP A 14 -8.08 11.16 3.97
CA ASP A 14 -8.15 9.82 4.55
C ASP A 14 -8.70 8.82 3.52
N PHE A 15 -9.80 9.17 2.84
CA PHE A 15 -10.37 8.34 1.77
C PHE A 15 -9.42 8.15 0.58
N GLN A 16 -8.78 9.22 0.13
CA GLN A 16 -7.80 9.19 -0.97
C GLN A 16 -6.60 8.31 -0.65
N THR A 17 -6.03 8.45 0.54
CA THR A 17 -4.91 7.63 1.02
C THR A 17 -5.28 6.14 1.00
N ASN A 18 -6.46 5.81 1.51
CA ASN A 18 -6.96 4.44 1.55
C ASN A 18 -7.29 3.89 0.15
N SER A 19 -7.81 4.73 -0.75
CA SER A 19 -8.01 4.39 -2.15
C SER A 19 -6.69 4.06 -2.84
N ALA A 20 -5.61 4.80 -2.53
CA ALA A 20 -4.29 4.52 -3.09
C ALA A 20 -3.74 3.16 -2.64
N ILE A 21 -4.01 2.73 -1.40
CA ILE A 21 -3.65 1.37 -0.93
C ILE A 21 -4.34 0.32 -1.79
N LEU A 22 -5.67 0.43 -1.95
CA LEU A 22 -6.44 -0.52 -2.74
C LEU A 22 -5.94 -0.58 -4.18
N LEU A 23 -5.81 0.57 -4.84
CA LEU A 23 -5.35 0.64 -6.23
C LEU A 23 -3.93 0.07 -6.39
N MET A 24 -3.03 0.33 -5.45
CA MET A 24 -1.68 -0.23 -5.50
C MET A 24 -1.64 -1.74 -5.28
N LEU A 25 -2.45 -2.27 -4.36
CA LEU A 25 -2.48 -3.72 -4.10
C LEU A 25 -3.07 -4.49 -5.29
N GLU A 26 -4.13 -3.98 -5.91
CA GLU A 26 -4.73 -4.61 -7.09
C GLU A 26 -3.80 -4.60 -8.31
N ASN A 27 -2.91 -3.60 -8.39
CA ASN A 27 -1.95 -3.46 -9.49
C ASN A 27 -0.52 -3.83 -9.09
N ILE A 28 -0.31 -4.49 -7.94
CA ILE A 28 1.02 -4.59 -7.31
C ILE A 28 2.06 -5.29 -8.18
N LYS A 29 1.64 -6.21 -9.06
CA LYS A 29 2.56 -6.95 -9.94
C LYS A 29 3.20 -6.06 -11.00
N ASP A 30 2.43 -5.11 -11.53
CA ASP A 30 2.83 -4.25 -12.64
C ASP A 30 3.15 -2.82 -12.20
N ALA A 31 2.75 -2.43 -10.99
CA ALA A 31 3.11 -1.16 -10.39
C ALA A 31 4.63 -1.07 -10.17
N LYS A 32 5.16 0.12 -10.45
CA LYS A 32 6.55 0.51 -10.13
C LYS A 32 6.58 1.43 -8.92
N ARG A 33 5.66 2.40 -8.86
CA ARG A 33 5.56 3.39 -7.78
C ARG A 33 4.19 4.05 -7.77
N VAL A 34 3.85 4.63 -6.63
CA VAL A 34 2.66 5.48 -6.43
C VAL A 34 3.05 6.85 -5.94
N ARG A 35 2.28 7.85 -6.36
CA ARG A 35 2.25 9.19 -5.82
C ARG A 35 0.81 9.52 -5.43
N VAL A 36 0.59 9.87 -4.16
CA VAL A 36 -0.67 10.47 -3.69
C VAL A 36 -0.49 11.98 -3.70
N GLU A 37 -1.50 12.73 -4.13
CA GLU A 37 -1.40 14.15 -4.51
C GLU A 37 -0.33 14.31 -5.60
N GLY A 38 -0.63 13.74 -6.77
CA GLY A 38 0.20 13.77 -7.97
C GLY A 38 0.28 15.14 -8.62
N ALA A 39 1.05 15.21 -9.70
CA ALA A 39 1.14 16.42 -10.50
C ALA A 39 -0.14 16.66 -11.33
N ASP A 40 -0.81 15.58 -11.70
CA ASP A 40 -1.94 15.55 -12.63
C ASP A 40 -3.23 15.05 -11.95
N GLU A 41 -3.16 14.15 -10.96
CA GLU A 41 -4.34 13.60 -10.26
C GLU A 41 -4.15 13.34 -8.76
N ASP A 42 -5.27 13.12 -8.05
CA ASP A 42 -5.29 12.75 -6.63
C ASP A 42 -4.39 11.54 -6.34
N ILE A 43 -4.33 10.55 -7.25
CA ILE A 43 -3.48 9.36 -7.14
C ILE A 43 -2.91 9.00 -8.53
N GLU A 44 -1.60 8.80 -8.60
CA GLU A 44 -0.90 8.37 -9.82
C GLU A 44 -0.06 7.11 -9.55
N ILE A 45 -0.33 6.04 -10.28
CA ILE A 45 0.49 4.82 -10.25
C ILE A 45 1.26 4.73 -11.55
N THR A 46 2.59 4.82 -11.48
CA THR A 46 3.46 4.51 -12.63
C THR A 46 3.66 3.01 -12.72
N LEU A 47 3.40 2.42 -13.89
CA LEU A 47 3.64 1.01 -14.17
C LEU A 47 5.09 0.75 -14.65
N GLN A 48 5.47 -0.52 -14.74
CA GLN A 48 6.80 -0.92 -15.23
C GLN A 48 7.07 -0.44 -16.66
N ASP A 49 6.06 -0.45 -17.52
CA ASP A 49 6.12 0.03 -18.91
C ASP A 49 6.11 1.57 -19.03
N GLN A 50 6.13 2.29 -17.90
CA GLN A 50 6.06 3.75 -17.77
C GLN A 50 4.70 4.38 -18.08
N THR A 51 3.68 3.61 -18.46
CA THR A 51 2.31 4.13 -18.48
C THR A 51 1.81 4.42 -17.07
N LYS A 52 0.75 5.22 -16.95
CA LYS A 52 0.15 5.58 -15.67
C LYS A 52 -1.31 5.14 -15.56
N LEU A 53 -1.66 4.72 -14.34
CA LEU A 53 -3.04 4.71 -13.88
C LEU A 53 -3.28 6.03 -13.16
N TYR A 54 -4.24 6.81 -13.66
CA TYR A 54 -4.66 8.09 -13.11
C TYR A 54 -5.96 7.89 -12.35
N ALA A 55 -6.02 8.27 -11.08
CA ALA A 55 -7.22 8.08 -10.28
C ALA A 55 -7.60 9.34 -9.50
N GLN A 56 -8.89 9.67 -9.56
CA GLN A 56 -9.47 10.84 -8.94
C GLN A 56 -10.46 10.43 -7.85
N ALA A 57 -10.14 10.77 -6.59
CA ALA A 57 -10.86 10.31 -5.42
C ALA A 57 -11.83 11.39 -4.93
N LYS A 58 -13.13 11.06 -4.85
CA LYS A 58 -14.16 11.99 -4.37
C LYS A 58 -15.02 11.34 -3.28
N ALA A 59 -14.74 11.72 -2.04
CA ALA A 59 -15.45 11.23 -0.86
C ALA A 59 -16.71 12.06 -0.55
N VAL A 60 -17.72 11.43 0.02
CA VAL A 60 -18.93 12.02 0.61
C VAL A 60 -18.96 11.64 2.10
N GLU A 61 -18.95 12.62 3.01
CA GLU A 61 -18.92 12.33 4.46
C GLU A 61 -20.17 11.59 4.96
N LYS A 62 -21.33 12.00 4.45
CA LYS A 62 -22.62 11.40 4.77
C LYS A 62 -23.04 10.46 3.65
N PRO A 63 -23.10 9.13 3.86
CA PRO A 63 -23.38 8.16 2.79
C PRO A 63 -24.71 8.38 2.06
N ASP A 64 -25.68 8.98 2.74
CA ASP A 64 -27.01 9.28 2.24
C ASP A 64 -27.09 10.63 1.48
N ASP A 65 -26.05 11.47 1.55
CA ASP A 65 -26.01 12.72 0.80
C ASP A 65 -25.59 12.51 -0.65
N THR A 66 -26.57 12.59 -1.54
CA THR A 66 -26.37 12.43 -2.99
C THR A 66 -26.48 13.74 -3.75
N SER A 67 -26.57 14.87 -3.04
CA SER A 67 -26.87 16.19 -3.63
C SER A 67 -25.76 16.67 -4.58
N HIS A 68 -24.51 16.30 -4.29
CA HIS A 68 -23.32 16.77 -5.01
C HIS A 68 -22.53 15.66 -5.72
N VAL A 69 -23.06 14.44 -5.83
CA VAL A 69 -22.33 13.32 -6.46
C VAL A 69 -22.11 13.55 -7.94
N ILE A 70 -23.05 14.21 -8.64
CA ILE A 70 -22.89 14.57 -10.06
C ILE A 70 -21.84 15.68 -10.23
N ASP A 71 -21.80 16.66 -9.33
CA ASP A 71 -20.77 17.70 -9.37
C ASP A 71 -19.38 17.09 -9.15
N LYS A 72 -19.27 16.13 -8.23
CA LYS A 72 -18.03 15.40 -7.94
C LYS A 72 -17.59 14.55 -9.13
N LEU A 73 -18.51 13.80 -9.74
CA LEU A 73 -18.25 13.04 -10.97
C LEU A 73 -17.79 13.97 -12.09
N THR A 74 -18.46 15.11 -12.28
CA THR A 74 -18.14 16.07 -13.34
C THR A 74 -16.73 16.65 -13.18
N LYS A 75 -16.37 17.06 -11.96
CA LYS A 75 -15.02 17.53 -11.63
C LYS A 75 -13.98 16.43 -11.78
N ALA A 76 -14.35 15.18 -11.47
CA ALA A 76 -13.42 14.09 -11.63
C ALA A 76 -13.13 13.78 -13.11
N LEU A 77 -14.16 13.78 -13.96
CA LEU A 77 -13.99 13.61 -15.40
C LEU A 77 -13.22 14.76 -16.05
N GLU A 78 -13.35 15.99 -15.51
CA GLU A 78 -12.58 17.16 -15.94
C GLU A 78 -11.07 16.93 -15.78
N THR A 79 -10.64 16.63 -14.54
CA THR A 79 -9.20 16.43 -14.28
C THR A 79 -8.70 15.19 -15.02
N LEU A 80 -9.45 14.08 -15.02
CA LEU A 80 -9.03 12.87 -15.72
C LEU A 80 -8.87 13.12 -17.23
N SER A 81 -9.69 13.98 -17.82
CA SER A 81 -9.52 14.42 -19.21
C SER A 81 -8.26 15.27 -19.40
N ASP A 82 -7.91 16.12 -18.44
CA ASP A 82 -6.66 16.88 -18.46
C ASP A 82 -5.44 15.97 -18.33
N ALA A 83 -5.48 14.97 -17.45
CA ALA A 83 -4.46 13.93 -17.34
C ALA A 83 -4.35 13.11 -18.63
N ALA A 84 -5.48 12.80 -19.29
CA ALA A 84 -5.47 12.06 -20.55
C ALA A 84 -4.73 12.80 -21.68
N LYS A 85 -4.69 14.13 -21.67
CA LYS A 85 -3.93 14.94 -22.64
C LYS A 85 -2.42 14.72 -22.56
N LYS A 86 -1.90 14.13 -21.47
CA LYS A 86 -0.48 13.77 -21.33
C LYS A 86 -0.08 12.59 -22.23
N GLY A 87 -1.04 11.75 -22.60
CA GLY A 87 -0.84 10.64 -23.53
C GLY A 87 -0.14 9.41 -22.93
N ASP A 88 0.17 9.41 -21.63
CA ASP A 88 0.79 8.29 -20.91
C ASP A 88 -0.20 7.47 -20.06
N GLY A 89 -1.48 7.85 -20.04
CA GLY A 89 -2.54 7.15 -19.29
C GLY A 89 -2.98 5.83 -19.95
N SER A 90 -2.85 4.73 -19.21
CA SER A 90 -3.38 3.40 -19.56
C SER A 90 -4.75 3.13 -18.96
N LEU A 91 -5.09 3.76 -17.83
CA LEU A 91 -6.39 3.70 -17.17
C LEU A 91 -6.69 5.04 -16.45
N PHE A 92 -7.95 5.43 -16.44
CA PHE A 92 -8.48 6.61 -15.76
C PHE A 92 -9.58 6.15 -14.81
N THR A 93 -9.46 6.46 -13.53
CA THR A 93 -10.32 5.88 -12.50
C THR A 93 -11.05 6.95 -11.72
N TYR A 94 -12.38 6.86 -11.70
CA TYR A 94 -13.19 7.61 -10.75
C TYR A 94 -13.43 6.77 -9.49
N VAL A 95 -12.89 7.20 -8.35
CA VAL A 95 -13.06 6.50 -7.06
C VAL A 95 -13.97 7.32 -6.15
N THR A 96 -15.00 6.69 -5.59
CA THR A 96 -15.90 7.33 -4.62
C THR A 96 -16.37 6.36 -3.53
N ASN A 97 -16.88 6.89 -2.42
CA ASN A 97 -17.51 6.10 -1.36
C ASN A 97 -19.05 6.17 -1.41
N SER A 98 -19.63 6.90 -2.36
CA SER A 98 -21.08 6.97 -2.52
C SER A 98 -21.60 5.68 -3.16
N SER A 99 -22.60 5.07 -2.55
CA SER A 99 -23.35 3.96 -3.14
C SER A 99 -24.27 4.39 -4.30
N ASN A 100 -24.39 5.71 -4.55
CA ASN A 100 -25.17 6.28 -5.64
C ASN A 100 -24.34 7.26 -6.50
N PRO A 101 -23.26 6.80 -7.14
CA PRO A 101 -22.31 7.69 -7.83
C PRO A 101 -22.94 8.51 -8.97
N PHE A 102 -24.06 8.05 -9.53
CA PHE A 102 -24.75 8.68 -10.66
C PHE A 102 -26.06 9.37 -10.28
N ASN A 103 -26.34 9.54 -8.98
CA ASN A 103 -27.61 10.06 -8.46
C ASN A 103 -28.84 9.44 -9.15
N ASN A 104 -28.83 8.11 -9.32
CA ASN A 104 -29.85 7.37 -10.04
C ASN A 104 -30.23 6.11 -9.26
N GLN A 105 -31.45 6.11 -8.74
CA GLN A 105 -31.99 5.01 -7.94
C GLN A 105 -31.98 3.66 -8.69
N ARG A 106 -32.05 3.67 -10.02
CA ARG A 106 -32.03 2.44 -10.84
C ARG A 106 -30.65 1.79 -10.95
N THR A 107 -29.59 2.52 -10.61
CA THR A 107 -28.21 2.02 -10.70
C THR A 107 -27.63 1.62 -9.35
N LEU A 108 -28.32 1.91 -8.23
CA LEU A 108 -27.84 1.63 -6.87
C LEU A 108 -27.37 0.18 -6.66
N SER A 109 -28.14 -0.79 -7.17
CA SER A 109 -27.85 -2.21 -6.97
C SER A 109 -26.51 -2.66 -7.58
N TYR A 110 -25.95 -1.90 -8.51
CA TYR A 110 -24.66 -2.20 -9.13
C TYR A 110 -23.48 -1.76 -8.25
N PHE A 111 -23.71 -0.84 -7.31
CA PHE A 111 -22.68 -0.20 -6.48
C PHE A 111 -22.84 -0.55 -4.99
N THR A 112 -23.38 -1.74 -4.71
CA THR A 112 -23.52 -2.24 -3.34
C THR A 112 -22.20 -2.87 -2.88
N GLY A 113 -21.56 -2.27 -1.88
CA GLY A 113 -20.29 -2.78 -1.35
C GLY A 113 -19.07 -2.25 -2.12
N ARG A 114 -17.93 -2.92 -1.97
CA ARG A 114 -16.71 -2.65 -2.76
C ARG A 114 -16.94 -3.11 -4.20
N THR A 115 -16.94 -2.16 -5.13
CA THR A 115 -17.28 -2.39 -6.54
C THR A 115 -16.21 -1.79 -7.44
N HIS A 116 -15.91 -2.50 -8.53
CA HIS A 116 -15.08 -2.04 -9.65
C HIS A 116 -15.83 -2.44 -10.92
N LEU A 117 -16.11 -1.47 -11.79
CA LEU A 117 -16.75 -1.68 -13.09
C LEU A 117 -16.02 -0.87 -14.15
N ASP A 118 -15.58 -1.53 -15.21
CA ASP A 118 -15.15 -0.84 -16.42
C ASP A 118 -16.32 -0.08 -17.05
N PHE A 119 -16.06 0.96 -17.83
CA PHE A 119 -17.11 1.75 -18.48
C PHE A 119 -18.13 0.89 -19.24
N ASP A 120 -17.65 -0.12 -19.97
CA ASP A 120 -18.50 -1.00 -20.77
C ASP A 120 -19.38 -1.94 -19.92
N GLU A 121 -19.01 -2.16 -18.65
CA GLU A 121 -19.79 -2.96 -17.68
C GLU A 121 -20.80 -2.12 -16.89
N LEU A 122 -20.70 -0.78 -16.96
CA LEU A 122 -21.63 0.11 -16.27
C LEU A 122 -23.08 -0.05 -16.79
N PRO A 123 -24.10 0.16 -15.95
CA PRO A 123 -25.47 0.26 -16.42
C PRO A 123 -25.60 1.32 -17.52
N THR A 124 -26.44 1.08 -18.52
CA THR A 124 -26.64 2.01 -19.67
C THR A 124 -26.94 3.44 -19.22
N ALA A 125 -27.68 3.62 -18.12
CA ALA A 125 -27.96 4.94 -17.57
C ALA A 125 -26.71 5.67 -17.04
N ALA A 126 -25.75 4.95 -16.45
CA ALA A 126 -24.49 5.48 -15.98
C ALA A 126 -23.55 5.80 -17.15
N GLN A 127 -23.42 4.91 -18.13
CA GLN A 127 -22.67 5.17 -19.37
C GLN A 127 -23.18 6.43 -20.08
N LYS A 128 -24.50 6.54 -20.24
CA LYS A 128 -25.15 7.72 -20.82
C LYS A 128 -24.82 9.00 -20.04
N LYS A 129 -24.84 8.94 -18.70
CA LYS A 129 -24.53 10.08 -17.84
C LYS A 129 -23.08 10.56 -18.01
N ILE A 130 -22.12 9.66 -18.06
CA ILE A 130 -20.70 9.97 -18.31
C ILE A 130 -20.54 10.61 -19.69
N ASN A 131 -21.10 9.98 -20.73
CA ASN A 131 -21.03 10.50 -22.10
C ASN A 131 -21.65 11.90 -22.22
N GLU A 132 -22.81 12.14 -21.59
CA GLU A 132 -23.44 13.47 -21.55
C GLU A 132 -22.52 14.51 -20.90
N ILE A 133 -21.88 14.17 -19.78
CA ILE A 133 -20.93 15.08 -19.10
C ILE A 133 -19.74 15.38 -20.00
N ILE A 134 -19.12 14.35 -20.59
CA ILE A 134 -17.95 14.50 -21.47
C ILE A 134 -18.28 15.37 -22.68
N GLN A 135 -19.41 15.11 -23.35
CA GLN A 135 -19.84 15.86 -24.52
C GLN A 135 -20.17 17.32 -24.18
N ASN A 136 -20.93 17.56 -23.11
CA ASN A 136 -21.36 18.91 -22.75
C ASN A 136 -20.21 19.82 -22.32
N ASN A 137 -19.15 19.25 -21.74
CA ASN A 137 -18.01 20.03 -21.24
C ASN A 137 -16.75 19.92 -22.13
N GLY A 138 -16.81 19.15 -23.23
CA GLY A 138 -15.70 19.04 -24.18
C GLY A 138 -14.50 18.22 -23.68
N TYR A 139 -14.72 17.25 -22.79
CA TYR A 139 -13.69 16.38 -22.20
C TYR A 139 -13.18 15.30 -23.18
N THR A 140 -12.99 15.68 -24.44
CA THR A 140 -12.76 14.78 -25.60
C THR A 140 -11.43 14.02 -25.57
N ALA A 141 -10.50 14.39 -24.70
CA ALA A 141 -9.23 13.67 -24.54
C ALA A 141 -9.38 12.36 -23.76
N LEU A 142 -10.47 12.21 -22.98
CA LEU A 142 -10.71 11.04 -22.15
C LEU A 142 -11.35 9.93 -23.01
N ASP A 143 -10.62 8.84 -23.23
CA ASP A 143 -11.15 7.62 -23.83
C ASP A 143 -11.96 6.86 -22.79
N VAL A 144 -13.28 6.77 -23.00
CA VAL A 144 -14.20 6.10 -22.07
C VAL A 144 -13.93 4.60 -21.95
N HIS A 145 -13.31 3.96 -22.96
CA HIS A 145 -12.93 2.54 -22.84
C HIS A 145 -11.70 2.31 -21.98
N LYS A 146 -11.04 3.39 -21.53
CA LYS A 146 -9.99 3.38 -20.50
C LYS A 146 -10.48 3.98 -19.18
N LEU A 147 -11.79 4.15 -19.02
CA LEU A 147 -12.39 4.69 -17.79
C LEU A 147 -13.00 3.54 -16.98
N ASP A 148 -12.70 3.49 -15.69
CA ASP A 148 -13.39 2.63 -14.72
C ASP A 148 -13.99 3.48 -13.58
N VAL A 149 -14.98 2.88 -12.91
CA VAL A 149 -15.64 3.48 -11.75
C VAL A 149 -15.53 2.52 -10.58
N ARG A 150 -15.03 3.05 -9.46
CA ARG A 150 -14.79 2.29 -8.24
C ARG A 150 -15.56 2.88 -7.09
N VAL A 151 -16.30 2.02 -6.39
CA VAL A 151 -17.01 2.36 -5.16
C VAL A 151 -16.37 1.62 -3.99
N ILE A 152 -15.92 2.38 -2.99
CA ILE A 152 -15.31 1.86 -1.77
C ILE A 152 -16.13 2.39 -0.58
N PRO A 153 -17.00 1.56 0.03
CA PRO A 153 -17.70 1.93 1.26
C PRO A 153 -16.72 2.42 2.33
N PHE A 154 -16.86 3.69 2.71
CA PHE A 154 -15.94 4.37 3.62
C PHE A 154 -16.70 5.45 4.38
N TYR A 155 -17.16 5.15 5.59
CA TYR A 155 -17.99 6.07 6.37
C TYR A 155 -18.09 5.68 7.84
N GLY A 156 -18.68 6.58 8.64
CA GLY A 156 -18.91 6.38 10.06
C GLY A 156 -17.71 6.79 10.92
N ASN A 157 -17.95 6.99 12.21
CA ASN A 157 -16.93 7.39 13.18
C ASN A 157 -16.12 6.20 13.73
N ASP A 158 -16.67 4.99 13.65
CA ASP A 158 -15.93 3.78 13.99
C ASP A 158 -14.95 3.45 12.85
N LEU A 159 -13.65 3.55 13.13
CA LEU A 159 -12.59 3.29 12.16
C LEU A 159 -12.61 1.85 11.66
N LYS A 160 -13.08 0.87 12.47
CA LYS A 160 -13.21 -0.51 12.02
C LYS A 160 -14.23 -0.64 10.89
N ASN A 161 -15.36 0.07 11.01
CA ASN A 161 -16.35 0.14 9.92
C ASN A 161 -15.80 0.91 8.72
N ARG A 162 -15.19 2.08 8.98
CA ARG A 162 -14.68 2.96 7.92
C ARG A 162 -13.62 2.29 7.05
N TYR A 163 -12.67 1.58 7.65
CA TYR A 163 -11.54 0.96 6.95
C TYR A 163 -11.78 -0.50 6.57
N LYS A 164 -12.99 -1.03 6.80
CA LYS A 164 -13.30 -2.46 6.61
C LYS A 164 -12.91 -2.98 5.23
N GLU A 165 -13.24 -2.24 4.17
CA GLU A 165 -12.98 -2.65 2.79
C GLU A 165 -11.49 -2.61 2.43
N ILE A 166 -10.75 -1.69 3.05
CA ILE A 166 -9.29 -1.61 2.90
C ILE A 166 -8.63 -2.76 3.66
N GLN A 167 -9.08 -3.04 4.88
CA GLN A 167 -8.60 -4.18 5.64
C GLN A 167 -8.88 -5.50 4.92
N ALA A 168 -10.04 -5.63 4.26
CA ALA A 168 -10.35 -6.77 3.40
C ALA A 168 -9.37 -6.90 2.23
N CYS A 169 -9.06 -5.80 1.52
CA CYS A 169 -8.05 -5.77 0.46
C CYS A 169 -6.66 -6.19 0.96
N VAL A 170 -6.24 -5.69 2.13
CA VAL A 170 -4.97 -6.11 2.76
C VAL A 170 -4.98 -7.60 3.09
N ASN A 171 -6.07 -8.13 3.66
CA ASN A 171 -6.20 -9.55 3.96
C ASN A 171 -6.14 -10.43 2.70
N GLU A 172 -6.79 -10.00 1.61
CA GLU A 172 -6.75 -10.69 0.31
C GLU A 172 -5.33 -10.76 -0.24
N PHE A 173 -4.59 -9.64 -0.21
CA PHE A 173 -3.19 -9.62 -0.61
C PHE A 173 -2.32 -10.53 0.26
N LEU A 174 -2.47 -10.47 1.59
CA LEU A 174 -1.73 -11.34 2.52
C LEU A 174 -2.01 -12.82 2.27
N ALA A 175 -3.25 -13.18 1.97
CA ALA A 175 -3.61 -14.54 1.59
C ALA A 175 -2.92 -14.96 0.27
N GLU A 176 -2.89 -14.08 -0.74
CA GLU A 176 -2.21 -14.34 -2.02
C GLU A 176 -0.70 -14.59 -1.82
N VAL A 177 -0.04 -13.81 -0.96
CA VAL A 177 1.38 -13.98 -0.65
C VAL A 177 1.65 -15.07 0.40
N ASN A 178 0.61 -15.78 0.84
CA ASN A 178 0.64 -16.83 1.86
C ASN A 178 1.21 -16.37 3.21
N VAL A 179 0.94 -15.14 3.62
CA VAL A 179 1.29 -14.61 4.94
C VAL A 179 0.12 -14.84 5.89
N ASP A 180 0.29 -15.80 6.78
CA ASP A 180 -0.66 -16.13 7.85
C ASP A 180 0.00 -15.89 9.20
N VAL A 181 0.12 -14.62 9.58
CA VAL A 181 0.71 -14.20 10.84
C VAL A 181 -0.25 -13.24 11.55
N GLN A 182 -0.66 -13.62 12.75
CA GLN A 182 -1.65 -12.90 13.52
C GLN A 182 -1.26 -11.42 13.73
N GLY A 183 -2.19 -10.51 13.42
CA GLY A 183 -2.05 -9.07 13.63
C GLY A 183 -1.24 -8.32 12.57
N ILE A 184 -0.54 -9.01 11.65
CA ILE A 184 0.23 -8.33 10.59
C ILE A 184 -0.66 -7.46 9.71
N ASN A 185 -1.89 -7.89 9.42
CA ASN A 185 -2.81 -7.16 8.56
C ASN A 185 -3.13 -5.75 9.07
N THR A 186 -3.36 -5.59 10.37
CA THR A 186 -3.61 -4.27 10.97
C THR A 186 -2.34 -3.43 10.98
N GLU A 187 -1.22 -4.00 11.43
CA GLU A 187 0.07 -3.30 11.52
C GLU A 187 0.55 -2.81 10.15
N ILE A 188 0.46 -3.64 9.11
CA ILE A 188 0.90 -3.25 7.77
C ILE A 188 -0.02 -2.20 7.13
N MET A 189 -1.33 -2.30 7.37
CA MET A 189 -2.29 -1.31 6.89
C MET A 189 -2.00 0.07 7.49
N GLU A 190 -1.74 0.15 8.79
CA GLU A 190 -1.40 1.40 9.48
C GLU A 190 -0.10 2.02 8.95
N ILE A 191 0.92 1.19 8.65
CA ILE A 191 2.16 1.65 8.03
C ILE A 191 1.89 2.23 6.65
N TRP A 192 1.13 1.53 5.80
CA TRP A 192 0.80 2.02 4.46
C TRP A 192 -0.04 3.29 4.48
N GLN A 193 -1.05 3.37 5.36
CA GLN A 193 -1.84 4.58 5.55
C GLN A 193 -0.95 5.76 5.95
N LYS A 194 -0.06 5.56 6.93
CA LYS A 194 0.88 6.61 7.36
C LYS A 194 1.81 7.04 6.23
N ASP A 195 2.45 6.10 5.54
CA ASP A 195 3.44 6.41 4.51
C ASP A 195 2.81 7.13 3.32
N LEU A 196 1.64 6.68 2.86
CA LEU A 196 0.91 7.31 1.75
C LEU A 196 0.33 8.67 2.14
N PHE A 197 -0.17 8.82 3.37
CA PHE A 197 -0.61 10.13 3.86
C PHE A 197 0.56 11.11 3.95
N GLN A 198 1.72 10.66 4.47
CA GLN A 198 2.94 11.46 4.47
C GLN A 198 3.41 11.81 3.05
N ASN A 199 3.24 10.91 2.09
CA ASN A 199 3.52 11.19 0.68
C ASN A 199 2.64 12.31 0.14
N ALA A 200 1.33 12.26 0.40
CA ALA A 200 0.36 13.29 0.02
C ALA A 200 0.72 14.68 0.57
N THR A 201 1.27 14.76 1.78
CA THR A 201 1.64 16.05 2.39
C THR A 201 2.89 16.71 1.81
N GLN A 202 3.64 16.03 0.93
CA GLN A 202 4.87 16.58 0.36
C GLN A 202 4.55 17.43 -0.87
N SER A 203 5.05 18.67 -0.90
CA SER A 203 4.80 19.59 -2.01
C SER A 203 5.53 19.21 -3.31
N ASP A 204 6.63 18.46 -3.20
CA ASP A 204 7.37 17.96 -4.37
C ASP A 204 6.69 16.69 -4.92
N THR A 205 5.99 16.85 -6.04
CA THR A 205 5.25 15.77 -6.71
C THR A 205 6.17 14.71 -7.35
N ALA A 206 7.47 14.97 -7.46
CA ALA A 206 8.44 13.96 -7.89
C ALA A 206 8.72 12.90 -6.81
N ILE A 207 8.40 13.19 -5.54
CA ILE A 207 8.60 12.24 -4.45
C ILE A 207 7.47 11.22 -4.44
N SER A 208 7.80 10.00 -4.84
CA SER A 208 6.89 8.84 -4.91
C SER A 208 7.31 7.74 -3.93
N ILE A 209 6.39 6.82 -3.64
CA ILE A 209 6.69 5.56 -2.94
C ILE A 209 6.86 4.46 -3.98
N SER A 210 8.06 3.87 -4.05
CA SER A 210 8.28 2.71 -4.92
C SER A 210 7.59 1.45 -4.36
N LYS A 211 7.31 0.48 -5.23
CA LYS A 211 6.74 -0.80 -4.82
C LYS A 211 7.61 -1.50 -3.77
N GLU A 212 8.93 -1.48 -3.95
CA GLU A 212 9.89 -2.04 -3.00
C GLU A 212 9.72 -1.39 -1.63
N LYS A 213 9.62 -0.06 -1.59
CA LYS A 213 9.45 0.69 -0.34
C LYS A 213 8.11 0.39 0.33
N MET A 214 7.03 0.25 -0.45
CA MET A 214 5.71 -0.12 0.08
C MET A 214 5.70 -1.55 0.65
N ILE A 215 6.29 -2.53 -0.04
CA ILE A 215 6.23 -3.93 0.38
C ILE A 215 7.25 -4.25 1.48
N TRP A 216 8.33 -3.49 1.59
CA TRP A 216 9.40 -3.75 2.54
C TRP A 216 8.95 -3.87 4.01
N PRO A 217 8.10 -2.96 4.55
CA PRO A 217 7.59 -3.09 5.91
C PRO A 217 6.91 -4.43 6.19
N LEU A 218 6.23 -5.04 5.21
CA LEU A 218 5.60 -6.36 5.39
C LEU A 218 6.65 -7.46 5.64
N ILE A 219 7.75 -7.43 4.90
CA ILE A 219 8.87 -8.36 5.10
C ILE A 219 9.46 -8.19 6.50
N VAL A 220 9.64 -6.95 6.92
CA VAL A 220 10.16 -6.60 8.25
C VAL A 220 9.24 -7.15 9.35
N LEU A 221 7.93 -6.92 9.27
CA LEU A 221 6.94 -7.41 10.25
C LEU A 221 6.96 -8.95 10.36
N VAL A 222 7.05 -9.65 9.23
CA VAL A 222 7.11 -11.11 9.22
C VAL A 222 8.40 -11.63 9.86
N VAL A 223 9.55 -11.01 9.56
CA VAL A 223 10.83 -11.38 10.17
C VAL A 223 10.81 -11.11 11.68
N ASP A 224 10.23 -9.99 12.10
CA ASP A 224 10.12 -9.60 13.51
C ASP A 224 9.30 -10.58 14.35
N LYS A 225 8.18 -11.09 13.82
CA LYS A 225 7.32 -12.03 14.57
C LYS A 225 7.93 -13.43 14.79
N THR A 226 9.18 -13.65 14.38
CA THR A 226 9.91 -14.92 14.57
C THR A 226 10.67 -14.96 15.89
N ALA A 227 10.39 -15.96 16.72
CA ALA A 227 11.17 -16.20 17.93
C ALA A 227 12.52 -16.88 17.59
N ALA A 228 13.64 -16.18 17.80
CA ALA A 228 15.00 -16.74 17.68
C ALA A 228 15.47 -17.41 18.98
N ASN A 229 14.60 -18.21 19.60
CA ASN A 229 14.81 -18.75 20.95
C ASN A 229 16.08 -19.59 21.10
N ASP A 230 16.62 -20.13 20.01
CA ASP A 230 17.83 -20.95 20.08
C ASP A 230 19.09 -20.15 20.40
N TYR A 231 19.19 -18.90 19.94
CA TYR A 231 20.30 -18.02 20.32
C TYR A 231 20.01 -17.31 21.65
N LYS A 232 18.74 -17.08 21.99
CA LYS A 232 18.38 -16.47 23.29
C LYS A 232 18.81 -17.31 24.50
N LYS A 233 19.01 -18.63 24.35
CA LYS A 233 19.40 -19.54 25.43
C LYS A 233 20.79 -19.28 25.99
N ASP A 234 21.65 -18.59 25.22
CA ASP A 234 23.03 -18.33 25.59
C ASP A 234 23.19 -17.05 26.43
N PHE A 235 22.09 -16.34 26.73
CA PHE A 235 22.08 -15.05 27.41
C PHE A 235 21.30 -15.11 28.73
N ASN A 236 21.67 -14.25 29.68
CA ASN A 236 20.86 -14.00 30.88
C ASN A 236 19.68 -13.05 30.58
N ASP A 237 18.76 -12.89 31.52
CA ASP A 237 17.54 -12.08 31.32
C ASP A 237 17.83 -10.60 31.00
N ASP A 238 18.87 -10.01 31.61
CA ASP A 238 19.26 -8.61 31.38
C ASP A 238 19.86 -8.43 29.97
N GLU A 239 20.72 -9.35 29.54
CA GLU A 239 21.30 -9.41 28.20
C GLU A 239 20.22 -9.63 27.13
N ILE A 240 19.23 -10.49 27.40
CA ILE A 240 18.08 -10.71 26.50
C ILE A 240 17.32 -9.40 26.31
N GLY A 241 17.04 -8.68 27.40
CA GLY A 241 16.35 -7.37 27.33
C GLY A 241 17.12 -6.35 26.50
N GLU A 242 18.44 -6.30 26.64
CA GLU A 242 19.30 -5.42 25.86
C GLU A 242 19.34 -5.81 24.38
N ILE A 243 19.50 -7.10 24.06
CA ILE A 243 19.50 -7.64 22.70
C ILE A 243 18.16 -7.34 22.02
N GLU A 244 17.03 -7.53 22.70
CA GLU A 244 15.71 -7.22 22.13
C GLU A 244 15.53 -5.73 21.85
N ARG A 245 16.01 -4.86 22.74
CA ARG A 245 15.98 -3.40 22.54
C ARG A 245 16.82 -3.01 21.32
N LYS A 246 18.06 -3.50 21.22
CA LYS A 246 18.98 -3.20 20.10
C LYS A 246 18.45 -3.77 18.78
N TYR A 247 17.89 -4.97 18.79
CA TYR A 247 17.23 -5.55 17.62
C TYR A 247 16.07 -4.67 17.13
N LYS A 248 15.20 -4.21 18.03
CA LYS A 248 14.11 -3.29 17.67
C LYS A 248 14.63 -1.98 17.07
N MET A 249 15.78 -1.47 17.54
CA MET A 249 16.40 -0.29 16.94
C MET A 249 16.83 -0.55 15.49
N ILE A 250 17.47 -1.68 15.19
CA ILE A 250 17.89 -2.06 13.83
C ILE A 250 16.70 -2.15 12.88
N ILE A 251 15.61 -2.76 13.35
CA ILE A 251 14.35 -2.89 12.59
C ILE A 251 13.70 -1.51 12.37
N ASN A 252 13.55 -0.71 13.42
CA ASN A 252 12.87 0.58 13.36
C ASN A 252 13.66 1.66 12.61
N GLN A 253 14.99 1.58 12.59
CA GLN A 253 15.85 2.48 11.82
C GLN A 253 15.86 2.17 10.32
N ASN A 254 15.11 1.15 9.86
CA ASN A 254 15.20 0.62 8.50
C ASN A 254 16.63 0.22 8.11
N THR A 255 17.48 -0.13 9.09
CA THR A 255 18.87 -0.51 8.85
C THR A 255 18.95 -1.84 8.11
N MET A 256 17.97 -2.72 8.33
CA MET A 256 17.75 -3.85 7.44
C MET A 256 17.23 -3.33 6.11
N SER A 257 18.02 -3.51 5.05
CA SER A 257 17.62 -3.17 3.70
C SER A 257 17.15 -4.40 2.93
N TYR A 258 16.39 -4.17 1.86
CA TYR A 258 16.04 -5.21 0.88
C TYR A 258 17.28 -5.95 0.37
N ASP A 259 18.37 -5.22 0.12
CA ASP A 259 19.63 -5.77 -0.36
C ASP A 259 20.25 -6.72 0.65
N MET A 260 20.20 -6.37 1.94
CA MET A 260 20.73 -7.19 3.02
C MET A 260 19.97 -8.52 3.14
N ILE A 261 18.63 -8.50 3.19
CA ILE A 261 17.84 -9.76 3.24
C ILE A 261 18.09 -10.58 1.97
N SER A 262 18.13 -9.95 0.80
CA SER A 262 18.40 -10.63 -0.47
C SER A 262 19.80 -11.26 -0.49
N ARG A 263 20.82 -10.58 0.06
CA ARG A 263 22.18 -11.10 0.25
C ARG A 263 22.18 -12.36 1.11
N VAL A 264 21.59 -12.28 2.30
CA VAL A 264 21.48 -13.43 3.24
C VAL A 264 20.81 -14.63 2.59
N LEU A 265 19.67 -14.42 1.92
CA LEU A 265 18.93 -15.51 1.27
C LEU A 265 19.70 -16.12 0.08
N SER A 266 20.40 -15.30 -0.68
CA SER A 266 21.23 -15.73 -1.82
C SER A 266 22.42 -16.55 -1.36
N ASP A 267 23.17 -16.07 -0.37
CA ASP A 267 24.38 -16.74 0.09
C ASP A 267 24.06 -18.02 0.86
N HIS A 268 23.00 -18.04 1.67
CA HIS A 268 22.49 -19.27 2.26
C HIS A 268 22.12 -20.31 1.18
N ARG A 269 21.43 -19.89 0.12
CA ARG A 269 21.08 -20.80 -0.99
C ARG A 269 22.33 -21.37 -1.68
N LYS A 270 23.37 -20.55 -1.90
CA LYS A 270 24.64 -21.01 -2.50
C LYS A 270 25.39 -21.97 -1.58
N SER A 271 25.35 -21.74 -0.27
CA SER A 271 26.06 -22.56 0.72
C SER A 271 25.55 -24.01 0.80
N LYS A 272 24.26 -24.24 0.48
CA LYS A 272 23.54 -25.51 0.68
C LYS A 272 23.59 -26.05 2.13
N LYS A 273 23.96 -25.20 3.09
CA LYS A 273 24.02 -25.55 4.51
C LYS A 273 22.63 -25.48 5.15
N ALA A 274 22.47 -26.19 6.27
CA ALA A 274 21.33 -25.97 7.15
C ALA A 274 21.41 -24.56 7.77
N GLN A 275 20.26 -23.99 8.13
CA GLN A 275 20.16 -22.59 8.60
C GLN A 275 21.10 -22.28 9.77
N LYS A 276 21.10 -23.13 10.81
CA LYS A 276 21.96 -22.95 11.99
C LYS A 276 23.44 -23.03 11.64
N GLN A 277 23.81 -23.99 10.78
CA GLN A 277 25.19 -24.16 10.34
C GLN A 277 25.66 -22.95 9.53
N PHE A 278 24.82 -22.45 8.62
CA PHE A 278 25.13 -21.24 7.87
C PHE A 278 25.35 -20.05 8.80
N VAL A 279 24.46 -19.83 9.78
CA VAL A 279 24.59 -18.74 10.75
C VAL A 279 25.86 -18.87 11.58
N ALA A 280 26.17 -20.07 12.08
CA ALA A 280 27.38 -20.32 12.86
C ALA A 280 28.67 -20.04 12.07
N ASP A 281 28.69 -20.43 10.78
CA ASP A 281 29.88 -20.33 9.95
C ASP A 281 30.08 -18.94 9.32
N HIS A 282 29.01 -18.18 9.10
CA HIS A 282 29.03 -16.98 8.24
C HIS A 282 28.56 -15.70 8.92
N TRP A 283 28.22 -15.68 10.21
CA TRP A 283 27.72 -14.45 10.86
C TRP A 283 28.68 -13.27 10.75
N ASN A 284 30.00 -13.51 10.80
CA ASN A 284 31.04 -12.48 10.68
C ASN A 284 30.96 -11.69 9.37
N ASP A 285 30.49 -12.33 8.29
CA ASP A 285 30.33 -11.72 6.97
C ASP A 285 29.22 -10.64 6.94
N TYR A 286 28.46 -10.51 8.03
CA TYR A 286 27.29 -9.65 8.16
C TYR A 286 27.37 -8.67 9.35
N LEU A 287 28.57 -8.37 9.84
CA LEU A 287 28.78 -7.37 10.89
C LEU A 287 28.37 -5.95 10.47
N ASP A 288 28.29 -5.68 9.17
CA ASP A 288 27.79 -4.42 8.62
C ASP A 288 26.33 -4.14 9.00
N ILE A 289 25.53 -5.16 9.34
CA ILE A 289 24.15 -4.98 9.83
C ILE A 289 24.12 -4.16 11.13
N VAL A 290 25.12 -4.35 11.99
CA VAL A 290 25.15 -3.83 13.36
C VAL A 290 26.21 -2.74 13.56
N HIS A 291 26.80 -2.23 12.48
CA HIS A 291 27.92 -1.28 12.56
C HIS A 291 27.57 0.04 13.27
N THR A 292 26.29 0.46 13.22
CA THR A 292 25.81 1.67 13.90
C THR A 292 25.40 1.43 15.36
N ILE A 293 25.39 0.18 15.82
CA ILE A 293 24.95 -0.18 17.16
C ILE A 293 26.12 -0.12 18.13
N ASP A 294 25.98 0.72 19.16
CA ASP A 294 26.92 0.80 20.26
C ASP A 294 26.74 -0.41 21.20
N ALA A 295 27.68 -1.35 21.10
CA ALA A 295 27.66 -2.66 21.76
C ALA A 295 29.05 -3.30 21.72
N ASP A 296 29.34 -4.15 22.70
CA ASP A 296 30.49 -5.06 22.67
C ASP A 296 30.36 -6.11 21.54
N ASP A 297 31.47 -6.80 21.25
CA ASP A 297 31.58 -7.74 20.14
C ASP A 297 30.68 -8.96 20.33
N ASP A 298 30.52 -9.45 21.57
CA ASP A 298 29.66 -10.59 21.88
C ASP A 298 28.19 -10.26 21.61
N THR A 299 27.74 -9.07 22.03
CA THR A 299 26.39 -8.57 21.76
C THR A 299 26.15 -8.38 20.26
N LYS A 300 27.14 -7.86 19.51
CA LYS A 300 27.06 -7.70 18.05
C LYS A 300 26.96 -9.03 17.33
N GLU A 301 27.81 -10.00 17.69
CA GLU A 301 27.75 -11.37 17.17
C GLU A 301 26.35 -11.96 17.36
N SER A 302 25.82 -11.82 18.56
CA SER A 302 24.51 -12.34 18.96
C SER A 302 23.36 -11.72 18.18
N LEU A 303 23.39 -10.39 18.03
CA LEU A 303 22.42 -9.66 17.21
C LEU A 303 22.44 -10.14 15.76
N VAL A 304 23.62 -10.26 15.15
CA VAL A 304 23.75 -10.74 13.77
C VAL A 304 23.21 -12.16 13.64
N LYS A 305 23.60 -13.08 14.54
CA LYS A 305 23.10 -14.47 14.52
C LYS A 305 21.58 -14.55 14.64
N ILE A 306 20.98 -13.76 15.54
CA ILE A 306 19.53 -13.67 15.71
C ILE A 306 18.86 -13.17 14.41
N ILE A 307 19.37 -12.08 13.83
CA ILE A 307 18.82 -11.49 12.61
C ILE A 307 18.88 -12.48 11.44
N LEU A 308 20.05 -13.08 11.20
CA LEU A 308 20.24 -14.07 10.14
C LEU A 308 19.29 -15.26 10.33
N TYR A 309 19.18 -15.78 11.56
CA TYR A 309 18.31 -16.92 11.83
C TYR A 309 16.84 -16.60 11.58
N ARG A 310 16.35 -15.42 11.99
CA ARG A 310 14.97 -14.98 11.73
C ARG A 310 14.70 -14.86 10.24
N ILE A 311 15.58 -14.22 9.47
CA ILE A 311 15.47 -14.10 8.01
C ILE A 311 15.36 -15.48 7.36
N LEU A 312 16.26 -16.40 7.71
CA LEU A 312 16.30 -17.73 7.10
C LEU A 312 15.09 -18.57 7.47
N THR A 313 14.56 -18.40 8.67
CA THR A 313 13.37 -19.13 9.16
C THR A 313 12.13 -18.66 8.42
N GLN A 314 12.00 -17.36 8.16
CA GLN A 314 10.87 -16.81 7.41
C GLN A 314 11.06 -16.74 5.89
N ARG A 315 12.10 -17.40 5.36
CA ARG A 315 12.41 -17.39 3.93
C ARG A 315 11.22 -17.72 3.02
N GLN A 316 10.27 -18.54 3.48
CA GLN A 316 9.10 -18.91 2.68
C GLN A 316 8.12 -17.76 2.54
N TYR A 317 7.79 -17.06 3.63
CA TYR A 317 6.98 -15.84 3.55
C TYR A 317 7.68 -14.77 2.74
N ILE A 318 8.98 -14.54 2.95
CA ILE A 318 9.74 -13.54 2.18
C ILE A 318 9.66 -13.85 0.67
N ARG A 319 9.81 -15.12 0.28
CA ARG A 319 9.66 -15.56 -1.12
C ARG A 319 8.23 -15.40 -1.63
N GLY A 320 7.23 -15.72 -0.81
CA GLY A 320 5.82 -15.55 -1.13
C GLY A 320 5.48 -14.09 -1.42
N ILE A 321 5.89 -13.19 -0.52
CA ILE A 321 5.73 -11.74 -0.64
C ILE A 321 6.42 -11.23 -1.91
N LYS A 322 7.71 -11.57 -2.10
CA LYS A 322 8.46 -11.12 -3.28
C LYS A 322 7.82 -11.60 -4.59
N ARG A 323 7.39 -12.86 -4.64
CA ARG A 323 6.72 -13.41 -5.82
C ARG A 323 5.37 -12.74 -6.08
N GLY A 324 4.53 -12.55 -5.07
CA GLY A 324 3.20 -11.94 -5.24
C GLY A 324 3.27 -10.47 -5.61
N ALA A 325 4.27 -9.73 -5.10
CA ALA A 325 4.52 -8.35 -5.49
C ALA A 325 5.41 -8.20 -6.74
N ASN A 326 5.90 -9.29 -7.34
CA ASN A 326 6.82 -9.27 -8.47
C ASN A 326 8.10 -8.42 -8.18
N LEU A 327 8.85 -8.83 -7.13
CA LEU A 327 10.06 -8.20 -6.56
C LEU A 327 11.30 -9.09 -6.55
#